data_AF-A0A519S265-F1
#
_entry.id   AF-A0A519S265-F1
#
_cell.length_a   1.000
_cell.length_b   1.000
_cell.length_c   1.000
_cell.angle_alpha   90.00
_cell.angle_beta   90.00
_cell.angle_gamma   90.00
#
_symmetry.space_group_name_H-M   'P 1'
#
loop_
_entity.id
_entity.type
_entity.pdbx_description
1 polymer ?
#
loop_
_entity_poly.entity_id
_entity_poly.type
_entity_poly.pdbx_seq_one_letter_code
_entity_poly.pdbx_strand_id
1 'polypeptide(L)'
;MLLFVAASCSDKGKVEGANMLYGTSGKVWKTAKETNAAGDKVKQTDAQEQETLHMFSNNTYSMTGAAGAVQGKFSFDQTAKTLTLTPDGGATSNTFNVETLTDSKLTLVSSSGAKLALETE
;
A
#
# COMPACT_ATOMS: atom_id res chain seq x y z
N MET A 1 2.66 40.06 4.54
CA MET A 1 2.19 38.71 4.92
C MET A 1 2.46 37.79 3.73
N LEU A 2 3.58 37.08 3.75
CA LEU A 2 3.97 36.15 2.68
C LEU A 2 3.15 34.86 2.85
N LEU A 3 2.19 34.64 1.95
CA LEU A 3 1.56 33.33 1.80
C LEU A 3 2.60 32.37 1.23
N PHE A 4 3.09 31.47 2.07
CA PHE A 4 3.78 30.26 1.61
C PHE A 4 2.78 29.40 0.85
N VAL A 5 2.72 29.58 -0.47
CA VAL A 5 2.14 28.60 -1.38
C VAL A 5 3.09 27.42 -1.42
N ALA A 6 2.96 26.52 -0.44
CA ALA A 6 3.52 25.19 -0.55
C ALA A 6 2.71 24.46 -1.62
N ALA A 7 3.19 24.50 -2.86
CA ALA A 7 2.83 23.56 -3.90
C ALA A 7 3.31 22.15 -3.49
N SER A 8 2.63 21.55 -2.51
CA SER A 8 2.87 20.16 -2.13
C SER A 8 2.12 19.27 -3.12
N CYS A 9 2.89 18.59 -3.99
CA CYS A 9 2.52 17.41 -4.78
C CYS A 9 1.05 16.94 -4.64
N SER A 10 0.30 17.12 -5.71
CA SER A 10 -1.16 17.05 -5.86
C SER A 10 -1.83 15.68 -5.66
N ASP A 11 -1.15 14.68 -5.08
CA ASP A 11 -1.62 13.29 -5.06
C ASP A 11 -2.16 12.80 -3.72
N LYS A 12 -2.03 13.60 -2.64
CA LYS A 12 -2.57 13.22 -1.32
C LYS A 12 -4.08 13.01 -1.39
N GLY A 13 -4.54 11.80 -1.09
CA GLY A 13 -5.98 11.47 -1.07
C GLY A 13 -6.55 10.98 -2.41
N LYS A 14 -5.73 10.97 -3.48
CA LYS A 14 -6.16 10.55 -4.81
C LYS A 14 -6.20 9.02 -4.87
N VAL A 15 -7.35 8.46 -5.21
CA VAL A 15 -7.54 7.01 -5.38
C VAL A 15 -8.09 6.75 -6.78
N GLU A 16 -7.22 6.26 -7.65
CA GLU A 16 -7.54 5.92 -9.04
C GLU A 16 -8.08 4.48 -9.18
N GLY A 17 -8.20 4.01 -10.42
CA GLY A 17 -8.72 2.67 -10.75
C GLY A 17 -7.87 1.53 -10.19
N ALA A 18 -8.51 0.37 -10.01
CA ALA A 18 -7.87 -0.85 -9.53
C ALA A 18 -6.61 -1.24 -10.35
N ASN A 19 -6.60 -0.90 -11.65
CA ASN A 19 -5.46 -1.13 -12.54
C ASN A 19 -4.17 -0.44 -12.07
N MET A 20 -4.24 0.59 -11.23
CA MET A 20 -3.04 1.19 -10.65
C MET A 20 -2.32 0.24 -9.70
N LEU A 21 -3.02 -0.67 -9.02
CA LEU A 21 -2.43 -1.62 -8.07
C LEU A 21 -1.49 -2.62 -8.77
N TYR A 22 -1.82 -3.05 -9.98
CA TYR A 22 -1.15 -4.16 -10.67
C TYR A 22 -0.57 -3.79 -12.04
N GLY A 23 -0.84 -2.60 -12.57
CA GLY A 23 -0.35 -2.17 -13.89
C GLY A 23 -0.80 -3.09 -15.03
N THR A 24 0.03 -3.22 -16.07
CA THR A 24 -0.26 -4.11 -17.20
C THR A 24 0.29 -5.53 -16.98
N SER A 25 1.48 -5.64 -16.36
CA SER A 25 2.24 -6.89 -16.23
C SER A 25 2.46 -7.35 -14.78
N GLY A 26 1.80 -6.70 -13.82
CA GLY A 26 2.17 -6.78 -12.41
C GLY A 26 2.95 -5.54 -11.98
N LYS A 27 2.86 -5.20 -10.69
CA LYS A 27 3.53 -4.02 -10.10
C LYS A 27 4.12 -4.36 -8.74
N VAL A 28 5.38 -4.00 -8.54
CA VAL A 28 6.11 -4.19 -7.29
C VAL A 28 6.01 -2.90 -6.48
N TRP A 29 5.51 -3.01 -5.26
CA TRP A 29 5.41 -1.93 -4.29
C TRP A 29 6.43 -2.14 -3.18
N LYS A 30 7.27 -1.15 -2.93
CA LYS A 30 8.27 -1.16 -1.86
C LYS A 30 7.91 -0.18 -0.76
N THR A 31 8.18 -0.54 0.48
CA THR A 31 7.86 0.35 1.59
C THR A 31 8.75 1.59 1.57
N ALA A 32 8.13 2.76 1.50
CA ALA A 32 8.80 4.06 1.54
C ALA A 32 8.72 4.71 2.92
N LYS A 33 7.59 4.54 3.62
CA LYS A 33 7.38 5.14 4.94
C LYS A 33 6.27 4.44 5.71
N GLU A 34 6.49 4.23 7.00
CA GLU A 34 5.44 3.83 7.95
C GLU A 34 5.23 4.90 9.03
N THR A 35 3.98 5.12 9.44
CA THR A 35 3.62 5.95 10.60
C THR A 35 2.65 5.24 11.52
N ASN A 36 2.78 5.48 12.82
CA ASN A 36 1.80 5.03 13.81
C ASN A 36 0.49 5.83 13.70
N ALA A 37 -0.51 5.50 14.53
CA ALA A 37 -1.80 6.19 14.55
C ALA A 37 -1.73 7.68 14.96
N ALA A 38 -0.70 8.07 15.71
CA ALA A 38 -0.44 9.47 16.07
C ALA A 38 0.23 10.25 14.93
N GLY A 39 0.64 9.57 13.84
CA GLY A 39 1.36 10.14 12.72
C GLY A 39 2.88 10.17 12.89
N ASP A 40 3.41 9.64 14.00
CA ASP A 40 4.86 9.55 14.21
C ASP A 40 5.46 8.53 13.27
N LYS A 41 6.64 8.84 12.72
CA LYS A 41 7.38 7.91 11.87
C LYS A 41 7.80 6.68 12.68
N VAL A 42 7.46 5.51 12.18
CA VAL A 42 7.99 4.24 12.68
C VAL A 42 9.30 3.97 11.97
N LYS A 43 10.37 3.71 12.74
CA LYS A 43 11.66 3.33 12.17
C LYS A 43 11.55 1.89 11.68
N GLN A 44 11.79 1.69 10.38
CA GLN A 44 11.88 0.37 9.78
C GLN A 44 13.30 -0.16 9.94
N THR A 45 13.42 -1.48 10.04
CA THR A 45 14.71 -2.17 9.92
C THR A 45 15.07 -2.31 8.46
N ASP A 46 16.37 -2.46 8.15
CA ASP A 46 16.84 -2.68 6.78
C ASP A 46 16.13 -3.85 6.09
N ALA A 47 15.78 -4.91 6.84
CA ALA A 47 15.02 -6.03 6.31
C ALA A 47 13.58 -5.63 5.90
N GLN A 48 12.92 -4.81 6.71
CA GLN A 48 11.56 -4.29 6.43
C GLN A 48 11.55 -3.31 5.27
N GLU A 49 12.62 -2.52 5.10
CA GLU A 49 12.77 -1.65 3.93
C GLU A 49 12.92 -2.44 2.62
N GLN A 50 13.35 -3.70 2.69
CA GLN A 50 13.49 -4.61 1.55
C GLN A 50 12.23 -5.47 1.31
N GLU A 51 11.20 -5.32 2.14
CA GLU A 51 9.92 -5.98 1.92
C GLU A 51 9.21 -5.37 0.71
N THR A 52 8.70 -6.25 -0.15
CA THR A 52 8.04 -5.90 -1.39
C THR A 52 6.67 -6.55 -1.44
N LEU A 53 5.70 -5.84 -2.00
CA LEU A 53 4.38 -6.35 -2.33
C LEU A 53 4.24 -6.35 -3.85
N HIS A 54 4.26 -7.52 -4.46
CA HIS A 54 4.00 -7.69 -5.88
C HIS A 54 2.52 -7.97 -6.09
N MET A 55 1.84 -7.14 -6.88
CA MET A 55 0.42 -7.26 -7.21
C MET A 55 0.27 -7.62 -8.68
N PHE A 56 -0.49 -8.66 -8.99
CA PHE A 56 -0.64 -9.17 -10.36
C PHE A 56 -2.05 -8.88 -10.93
N SER A 57 -2.16 -8.78 -12.25
CA SER A 57 -3.42 -8.45 -12.94
C SER A 57 -4.49 -9.55 -12.85
N ASN A 58 -4.11 -10.76 -12.44
CA ASN A 58 -5.00 -11.91 -12.21
C ASN A 58 -5.53 -11.99 -10.76
N ASN A 59 -5.48 -10.88 -10.02
CA ASN A 59 -5.95 -10.77 -8.63
C ASN A 59 -5.15 -11.59 -7.59
N THR A 60 -3.90 -11.95 -7.89
CA THR A 60 -2.99 -12.53 -6.90
C THR A 60 -1.96 -11.52 -6.42
N TYR A 61 -1.35 -11.80 -5.27
CA TYR A 61 -0.21 -11.04 -4.76
C TYR A 61 0.85 -11.96 -4.18
N SER A 62 2.08 -11.47 -4.12
CA SER A 62 3.15 -12.04 -3.32
C SER A 62 3.83 -10.94 -2.50
N MET A 63 4.02 -11.17 -1.21
CA MET A 63 4.71 -10.27 -0.31
C MET A 63 5.98 -10.95 0.19
N THR A 64 7.13 -10.28 0.06
CA THR A 64 8.36 -10.68 0.75
C THR A 64 8.35 -10.10 2.15
N GLY A 65 8.70 -10.91 3.15
CA GLY A 65 8.75 -10.50 4.55
C GLY A 65 9.91 -11.19 5.27
N ALA A 66 10.32 -10.66 6.42
CA ALA A 66 11.35 -11.30 7.25
C ALA A 66 10.98 -12.74 7.69
N ALA A 67 9.68 -13.04 7.81
CA ALA A 67 9.15 -14.36 8.16
C ALA A 67 9.02 -15.32 6.96
N GLY A 68 9.43 -14.90 5.76
CA GLY A 68 9.25 -15.63 4.51
C GLY A 68 8.23 -14.98 3.57
N ALA A 69 8.16 -15.50 2.34
CA ALA A 69 7.22 -14.99 1.34
C ALA A 69 5.80 -15.48 1.62
N VAL A 70 4.84 -14.55 1.60
CA VAL A 70 3.40 -14.84 1.67
C VAL A 70 2.80 -14.63 0.29
N GLN A 71 1.93 -15.53 -0.14
CA GLN A 71 1.18 -15.42 -1.39
C GLN A 71 -0.32 -15.46 -1.08
N GLY A 72 -1.13 -14.91 -1.98
CA GLY A 72 -2.56 -14.91 -1.80
C GLY A 72 -3.32 -14.22 -2.91
N LYS A 73 -4.59 -13.93 -2.61
CA LYS A 73 -5.49 -13.17 -3.47
C LYS A 73 -5.75 -11.80 -2.89
N PHE A 74 -5.98 -10.83 -3.77
CA PHE A 74 -6.46 -9.51 -3.35
C PHE A 74 -7.80 -9.17 -3.98
N SER A 75 -8.57 -8.34 -3.30
CA SER A 75 -9.72 -7.63 -3.85
C SER A 75 -9.62 -6.15 -3.51
N PHE A 76 -10.01 -5.30 -4.46
CA PHE A 76 -10.06 -3.86 -4.26
C PHE A 76 -11.47 -3.36 -4.54
N ASP A 77 -12.11 -2.81 -3.52
CA ASP A 77 -13.36 -2.08 -3.67
C ASP A 77 -13.02 -0.60 -3.84
N GLN A 78 -13.13 -0.11 -5.08
CA GLN A 78 -12.81 1.28 -5.40
C GLN A 78 -13.80 2.28 -4.77
N THR A 79 -15.06 1.88 -4.59
CA THR A 79 -16.10 2.75 -4.01
C THR A 79 -15.87 2.91 -2.52
N ALA A 80 -15.65 1.79 -1.81
CA ALA A 80 -15.32 1.79 -0.39
C ALA A 80 -13.87 2.24 -0.12
N LYS A 81 -13.02 2.25 -1.15
CA LYS A 81 -11.57 2.49 -1.07
C LYS A 81 -10.90 1.52 -0.10
N THR A 82 -11.19 0.23 -0.26
CA THR A 82 -10.63 -0.82 0.59
C THR A 82 -9.86 -1.84 -0.22
N LEU A 83 -8.66 -2.18 0.25
CA LEU A 83 -7.85 -3.28 -0.26
C LEU A 83 -7.92 -4.42 0.74
N THR A 84 -8.36 -5.59 0.31
CA THR A 84 -8.35 -6.81 1.13
C THR A 84 -7.35 -7.80 0.56
N LEU A 85 -6.44 -8.28 1.41
CA LEU A 85 -5.44 -9.29 1.11
C LEU A 85 -5.79 -10.57 1.88
N THR A 86 -5.96 -11.68 1.15
CA THR A 86 -6.26 -12.99 1.71
C THR A 86 -5.12 -13.94 1.39
N PRO A 87 -4.28 -14.32 2.38
CA PRO A 87 -3.22 -15.30 2.18
C PRO A 87 -3.77 -16.65 1.71
N ASP A 88 -3.03 -17.35 0.85
CA ASP A 88 -3.37 -18.71 0.42
C ASP A 88 -3.39 -19.67 1.62
N GLY A 89 -4.45 -20.46 1.75
CA GLY A 89 -4.65 -21.35 2.90
C GLY A 89 -4.94 -20.63 4.22
N GLY A 90 -5.00 -19.30 4.23
CA GLY A 90 -5.37 -18.49 5.39
C GLY A 90 -6.87 -18.47 5.62
N ALA A 91 -7.28 -18.54 6.89
CA ALA A 91 -8.68 -18.36 7.30
C ALA A 91 -9.05 -16.89 7.53
N THR A 92 -8.06 -16.00 7.54
CA THR A 92 -8.20 -14.58 7.86
C THR A 92 -7.67 -13.69 6.74
N SER A 93 -8.42 -12.64 6.43
CA SER A 93 -8.03 -11.59 5.50
C SER A 93 -7.54 -10.35 6.26
N ASN A 94 -6.64 -9.60 5.64
CA ASN A 94 -6.21 -8.29 6.09
C ASN A 94 -6.86 -7.23 5.21
N THR A 95 -7.67 -6.34 5.80
CA THR A 95 -8.32 -5.24 5.08
C THR A 95 -7.72 -3.91 5.49
N PHE A 96 -7.38 -3.10 4.49
CA PHE A 96 -6.83 -1.77 4.63
C PHE A 96 -7.72 -0.76 3.92
N ASN A 97 -7.86 0.43 4.50
CA ASN A 97 -8.35 1.58 3.77
C ASN A 97 -7.25 2.10 2.86
N VAL A 98 -7.60 2.56 1.66
CA VAL A 98 -6.68 3.13 0.68
C VAL A 98 -6.83 4.65 0.71
N GLU A 99 -5.83 5.33 1.25
CA GLU A 99 -5.78 6.79 1.29
C GLU A 99 -5.23 7.36 -0.02
N THR A 100 -4.30 6.66 -0.68
CA THR A 100 -3.75 7.09 -1.96
C THR A 100 -3.50 5.87 -2.83
N LEU A 101 -3.89 5.95 -4.10
CA LEU A 101 -3.59 4.98 -5.13
C LEU A 101 -3.44 5.73 -6.45
N THR A 102 -2.21 5.76 -6.95
CA THR A 102 -1.81 6.33 -8.23
C THR A 102 -0.87 5.37 -8.93
N ASP A 103 -0.32 5.75 -10.08
CA ASP A 103 0.64 4.90 -10.77
C ASP A 103 1.92 4.61 -9.95
N SER A 104 2.38 5.53 -9.10
CA SER A 104 3.65 5.34 -8.37
C SER A 104 3.52 5.35 -6.86
N LYS A 105 2.33 5.63 -6.31
CA LYS A 105 2.11 5.73 -4.85
C LYS A 105 0.88 4.95 -4.40
N LEU A 106 1.06 4.19 -3.33
CA LEU A 106 0.00 3.49 -2.61
C LEU A 106 0.14 3.79 -1.12
N THR A 107 -0.90 4.36 -0.50
CA THR A 107 -0.95 4.57 0.95
C THR A 107 -2.07 3.73 1.54
N LEU A 108 -1.71 2.73 2.33
CA LEU A 108 -2.61 1.88 3.08
C LEU A 108 -2.76 2.41 4.50
N VAL A 109 -3.97 2.34 5.03
CA VAL A 109 -4.32 2.73 6.40
C VAL A 109 -4.98 1.55 7.08
N SER A 110 -4.37 1.09 8.17
CA SER A 110 -4.93 0.02 9.01
C SER A 110 -6.14 0.52 9.81
N SER A 111 -6.91 -0.41 10.39
CA SER A 111 -8.02 -0.08 11.29
C SER A 111 -7.59 0.72 12.53
N SER A 112 -6.32 0.62 12.93
CA SER A 112 -5.75 1.40 14.04
C SER A 112 -5.45 2.86 13.68
N GLY A 113 -5.44 3.22 12.39
CA GLY A 113 -5.01 4.52 11.88
C GLY A 113 -3.53 4.60 11.51
N ALA A 114 -2.72 3.57 11.81
CA ALA A 114 -1.35 3.48 11.30
C ALA A 114 -1.35 3.40 9.76
N LYS A 115 -0.34 4.02 9.14
CA LYS A 115 -0.23 4.17 7.68
C LYS A 115 1.04 3.53 7.15
N LEU A 116 0.90 2.86 6.02
CA LEU A 116 1.99 2.30 5.23
C LEU A 116 1.96 2.95 3.85
N ALA A 117 2.96 3.78 3.56
CA ALA A 117 3.18 4.36 2.25
C ALA A 117 4.20 3.53 1.47
N LEU A 118 3.78 3.13 0.27
CA LEU A 118 4.51 2.30 -0.66
C LEU A 118 4.72 3.07 -1.96
N GLU A 119 5.87 2.87 -2.58
CA GLU A 119 6.21 3.42 -3.90
C GLU A 119 6.60 2.29 -4.84
N THR A 120 6.39 2.47 -6.14
CA THR A 120 6.86 1.48 -7.12
C THR A 120 8.39 1.42 -7.16
N GLU A 121 8.94 0.23 -7.37
CA GLU A 121 10.35 0.07 -7.78
C GLU A 121 10.60 0.67 -9.17
#